data_AF-A0A2G4G1D9-F1
#
_entry.id   AF-A0A2G4G1D9-F1
#
_cell.length_a   1.000
_cell.length_b   1.000
_cell.length_c   1.000
_cell.angle_alpha   90.00
_cell.angle_beta   90.00
_cell.angle_gamma   90.00
#
_symmetry.space_group_name_H-M   'P 1'
#
loop_
_entity.id
_entity.type
_entity.pdbx_description
1 polymer ?
#
loop_
_entity_poly.entity_id
_entity_poly.type
_entity_poly.pdbx_seq_one_letter_code
_entity_poly.pdbx_strand_id
1 'polypeptide(L)'
;MPPSTRRKAAPPPLGEARQSQVLQLYGPGAMVDLPDYSLLIGGLDFWNNKGCDLIHEPRLLQLVRQATGMARVDLRTPPKEVDPLKNVSGSIKAFRFPEWSVAQKVSERVAFGIPCRARPLVHFNDGCIADWRTYQDDEGKYPVVPVRFVMACAHGHLSDIRWRDFCFRQFGCKNSERLYLLEAGTGNDFTQIYVQSEGGTTRKLADALVTEMSPLGLCQGQTPWLGRNARDPDKCKTDGEPTQNRLLVRSATNAYFTETLTVISLPEEANSLAKRVTELKDDLALIEAQADVAAALKFNPRLKSAFTGVDPELLWQSIEAQRGGITGQAAQPKDEELALLIGPMDGVS
;
A
#
# COMPACT_ATOMS: atom_id res chain seq x y z
N MET A 1 -44.34 -9.99 8.61
CA MET A 1 -42.88 -10.10 8.76
C MET A 1 -42.25 -9.77 7.42
N PRO A 2 -41.39 -8.75 7.31
CA PRO A 2 -40.68 -8.49 6.06
C PRO A 2 -39.62 -9.60 5.84
N PRO A 3 -39.35 -9.99 4.59
CA PRO A 3 -38.41 -11.05 4.29
C PRO A 3 -37.00 -10.61 4.70
N SER A 4 -36.29 -11.51 5.38
CA SER A 4 -34.90 -11.32 5.79
C SER A 4 -34.05 -10.94 4.57
N THR A 5 -33.44 -9.76 4.62
CA THR A 5 -32.45 -9.32 3.65
C THR A 5 -31.30 -10.33 3.63
N ARG A 6 -31.27 -11.23 2.63
CA ARG A 6 -30.08 -12.04 2.33
C ARG A 6 -28.92 -11.07 2.13
N ARG A 7 -28.00 -11.00 3.10
CA ARG A 7 -26.72 -10.30 2.94
C ARG A 7 -26.09 -10.87 1.67
N LYS A 8 -25.88 -10.02 0.65
CA LYS A 8 -25.11 -10.39 -0.54
C LYS A 8 -23.78 -10.95 -0.04
N ALA A 9 -23.46 -12.19 -0.44
CA ALA A 9 -22.17 -12.79 -0.14
C ALA A 9 -21.08 -11.84 -0.64
N ALA A 10 -20.04 -11.61 0.18
CA ALA A 10 -18.90 -10.83 -0.26
C ALA A 10 -18.30 -11.52 -1.50
N PRO A 11 -17.87 -10.76 -2.52
CA PRO A 11 -17.18 -11.36 -3.66
C PRO A 11 -15.95 -12.14 -3.16
N PRO A 12 -15.60 -13.25 -3.82
CA PRO A 12 -14.43 -14.03 -3.44
C PRO A 12 -13.17 -13.14 -3.43
N PRO A 13 -12.21 -13.41 -2.54
CA PRO A 13 -10.97 -12.65 -2.52
C PRO A 13 -10.26 -12.75 -3.88
N LEU A 14 -9.66 -11.63 -4.31
CA LEU A 14 -8.92 -11.57 -5.57
C LEU A 14 -7.62 -12.38 -5.54
N GLY A 15 -7.14 -12.68 -4.34
CA GLY A 15 -5.93 -13.45 -4.07
C GLY A 15 -5.67 -13.53 -2.57
N GLU A 16 -4.66 -14.31 -2.21
CA GLU A 16 -4.21 -14.51 -0.84
C GLU A 16 -2.73 -14.11 -0.73
N ALA A 17 -2.34 -13.55 0.42
CA ALA A 17 -0.97 -13.18 0.71
C ALA A 17 -0.64 -13.55 2.16
N ARG A 18 0.60 -14.00 2.40
CA ARG A 18 1.09 -14.22 3.75
C ARG A 18 1.26 -12.87 4.46
N GLN A 19 1.02 -12.81 5.77
CA GLN A 19 1.21 -11.57 6.53
C GLN A 19 2.64 -11.00 6.38
N SER A 20 3.65 -11.86 6.29
CA SER A 20 5.03 -11.43 6.02
C SER A 20 5.20 -10.73 4.68
N GLN A 21 4.51 -11.20 3.63
CA GLN A 21 4.52 -10.56 2.31
C GLN A 21 3.80 -9.21 2.34
N VAL A 22 2.73 -9.08 3.14
CA VAL A 22 2.04 -7.80 3.34
C VAL A 22 2.95 -6.77 4.00
N LEU A 23 3.79 -7.18 4.95
CA LEU A 23 4.72 -6.27 5.61
C LEU A 23 5.93 -5.89 4.74
N GLN A 24 6.42 -6.81 3.90
CA GLN A 24 7.66 -6.62 3.14
C GLN A 24 7.46 -6.13 1.71
N LEU A 25 6.39 -6.56 1.05
CA LEU A 25 6.21 -6.44 -0.40
C LEU A 25 4.87 -5.81 -0.80
N TYR A 26 3.79 -6.14 -0.09
CA TYR A 26 2.41 -5.83 -0.46
C TYR A 26 1.71 -4.95 0.56
N GLY A 27 2.44 -4.02 1.17
CA GLY A 27 1.85 -3.05 2.09
C GLY A 27 1.20 -1.88 1.34
N PRO A 28 0.70 -0.86 2.07
CA PRO A 28 -0.03 0.26 1.49
C PRO A 28 0.68 0.92 0.31
N GLY A 29 -0.05 1.07 -0.78
CA GLY A 29 0.40 1.66 -2.04
C GLY A 29 1.33 0.79 -2.88
N ALA A 30 1.77 -0.38 -2.40
CA ALA A 30 2.55 -1.29 -3.23
C ALA A 30 1.79 -1.71 -4.50
N MET A 31 2.50 -1.75 -5.64
CA MET A 31 1.96 -2.30 -6.88
C MET A 31 2.18 -3.82 -6.94
N VAL A 32 1.13 -4.56 -7.26
CA VAL A 32 1.11 -6.03 -7.31
C VAL A 32 0.60 -6.51 -8.66
N ASP A 33 1.36 -7.40 -9.27
CA ASP A 33 1.05 -8.03 -10.55
C ASP A 33 0.28 -9.32 -10.30
N LEU A 34 -0.94 -9.39 -10.81
CA LEU A 34 -1.66 -10.65 -10.96
C LEU A 34 -1.65 -11.07 -12.44
N PRO A 35 -1.92 -12.35 -12.77
CA PRO A 35 -1.82 -12.84 -14.14
C PRO A 35 -2.60 -12.00 -15.18
N ASP A 36 -3.78 -11.52 -14.80
CA ASP A 36 -4.69 -10.83 -15.73
C ASP A 36 -4.82 -9.32 -15.48
N TYR A 37 -4.31 -8.79 -14.37
CA TYR A 37 -4.42 -7.37 -14.03
C TYR A 37 -3.42 -6.97 -12.95
N SER A 38 -3.25 -5.66 -12.79
CA SER A 38 -2.36 -5.05 -11.82
C SER A 38 -3.17 -4.33 -10.76
N LEU A 39 -2.69 -4.44 -9.54
CA LEU A 39 -3.33 -3.89 -8.36
C LEU A 39 -2.37 -2.92 -7.67
N LEU A 40 -2.97 -1.97 -6.96
CA LEU A 40 -2.33 -1.08 -6.04
C LEU A 40 -2.96 -1.33 -4.67
N ILE A 41 -2.17 -1.76 -3.70
CA ILE A 41 -2.69 -2.05 -2.36
C ILE A 41 -3.22 -0.76 -1.74
N GLY A 42 -4.44 -0.81 -1.22
CA GLY A 42 -5.08 0.36 -0.64
C GLY A 42 -4.39 0.82 0.64
N GLY A 43 -4.54 2.10 0.96
CA GLY A 43 -4.19 2.67 2.25
C GLY A 43 -4.86 1.94 3.42
N LEU A 44 -4.31 2.11 4.63
CA LEU A 44 -4.80 1.47 5.84
C LEU A 44 -6.27 1.80 6.14
N ASP A 45 -6.79 2.93 5.66
CA ASP A 45 -8.21 3.33 5.75
C ASP A 45 -9.17 2.33 5.10
N PHE A 46 -8.68 1.53 4.16
CA PHE A 46 -9.48 0.52 3.46
C PHE A 46 -9.29 -0.90 4.00
N TRP A 47 -8.42 -1.08 4.99
CA TRP A 47 -8.18 -2.38 5.60
C TRP A 47 -9.24 -2.61 6.68
N ASN A 48 -9.75 -3.84 6.78
CA ASN A 48 -10.66 -4.15 7.86
C ASN A 48 -9.86 -4.49 9.14
N ASN A 49 -10.47 -4.32 10.31
CA ASN A 49 -9.83 -4.62 11.59
C ASN A 49 -9.98 -6.08 12.03
N LYS A 50 -10.41 -6.98 11.13
CA LYS A 50 -10.71 -8.37 11.49
C LYS A 50 -9.42 -9.21 11.49
N GLY A 51 -9.18 -9.93 12.57
CA GLY A 51 -7.99 -10.76 12.72
C GLY A 51 -6.70 -9.95 12.88
N CYS A 52 -6.80 -8.67 13.25
CA CYS A 52 -5.66 -7.82 13.53
C CYS A 52 -5.36 -7.87 15.04
N ASP A 53 -4.28 -8.54 15.43
CA ASP A 53 -3.86 -8.60 16.82
C ASP A 53 -3.13 -7.30 17.19
N LEU A 54 -3.34 -6.81 18.41
CA LEU A 54 -2.64 -5.63 18.91
C LEU A 54 -1.19 -5.98 19.23
N ILE A 55 -0.26 -5.17 18.76
CA ILE A 55 1.18 -5.29 19.04
C ILE A 55 1.55 -4.25 20.08
N HIS A 56 2.12 -4.70 21.20
CA HIS A 56 2.67 -3.82 22.21
C HIS A 56 4.18 -3.73 22.05
N GLU A 57 4.65 -2.65 21.45
CA GLU A 57 6.07 -2.34 21.29
C GLU A 57 6.26 -0.83 21.48
N PRO A 58 6.52 -0.36 22.71
CA PRO A 58 6.57 1.07 23.05
C PRO A 58 7.57 1.86 22.20
N ARG A 59 8.73 1.27 21.89
CA ARG A 59 9.79 1.93 21.12
C ARG A 59 9.37 2.16 19.67
N LEU A 60 8.79 1.14 19.03
CA LEU A 60 8.24 1.28 17.70
C LEU A 60 7.09 2.29 17.68
N LEU A 61 6.24 2.27 18.71
CA LEU A 61 5.13 3.21 18.82
C LEU A 61 5.60 4.66 18.91
N GLN A 62 6.65 4.94 19.67
CA GLN A 62 7.27 6.26 19.75
C GLN A 62 7.85 6.70 18.41
N LEU A 63 8.59 5.82 17.72
CA LEU A 63 9.15 6.09 16.39
C LEU A 63 8.06 6.42 15.37
N VAL A 64 6.97 5.65 15.34
CA VAL A 64 5.86 5.90 14.42
C VAL A 64 5.17 7.23 14.75
N ARG A 65 4.97 7.56 16.03
CA ARG A 65 4.38 8.85 16.43
C ARG A 65 5.26 10.03 16.03
N GLN A 66 6.59 9.91 16.18
CA GLN A 66 7.53 10.94 15.74
C GLN A 66 7.53 11.11 14.22
N ALA A 67 7.54 10.00 13.46
CA ALA A 67 7.54 10.04 12.01
C ALA A 67 6.23 10.58 11.42
N THR A 68 5.09 10.24 12.01
CA THR A 68 3.75 10.61 11.48
C THR A 68 3.20 11.90 12.08
N GLY A 69 3.72 12.36 13.22
CA GLY A 69 3.14 13.45 14.00
C GLY A 69 1.79 13.12 14.64
N MET A 70 1.32 11.87 14.55
CA MET A 70 0.02 11.46 15.09
C MET A 70 0.08 11.22 16.60
N ALA A 71 -0.86 11.82 17.34
CA ALA A 71 -0.95 11.65 18.79
C ALA A 71 -1.42 10.24 19.22
N ARG A 72 -2.24 9.58 18.39
CA ARG A 72 -2.80 8.24 18.66
C ARG A 72 -2.47 7.31 17.50
N VAL A 73 -1.73 6.26 17.82
CA VAL A 73 -1.31 5.21 16.89
C VAL A 73 -1.50 3.88 17.60
N ASP A 74 -2.08 2.90 16.92
CA ASP A 74 -2.15 1.51 17.36
C ASP A 74 -1.29 0.67 16.41
N LEU A 75 -0.39 -0.15 16.95
CA LEU A 75 0.34 -1.13 16.16
C LEU A 75 -0.47 -2.41 16.09
N ARG A 76 -0.73 -2.92 14.88
CA ARG A 76 -1.51 -4.15 14.68
C ARG A 76 -0.88 -5.05 13.64
N THR A 77 -1.10 -6.36 13.76
CA THR A 77 -0.76 -7.30 12.69
C THR A 77 -1.62 -7.04 11.45
N PRO A 78 -1.14 -7.36 10.23
CA PRO A 78 -1.99 -7.35 9.05
C PRO A 78 -3.25 -8.23 9.25
N PRO A 79 -4.39 -7.90 8.60
CA PRO A 79 -5.62 -8.67 8.71
C PRO A 79 -5.39 -10.14 8.34
N LYS A 80 -5.90 -11.07 9.16
CA LYS A 80 -5.84 -12.52 8.91
C LYS A 80 -7.23 -13.14 8.87
N GLU A 81 -7.33 -14.31 8.29
CA GLU A 81 -8.55 -15.09 8.35
C GLU A 81 -8.85 -15.53 9.79
N VAL A 82 -10.08 -15.31 10.27
CA VAL A 82 -10.47 -15.61 11.65
C VAL A 82 -11.33 -16.87 11.69
N ASP A 83 -12.38 -16.92 10.87
CA ASP A 83 -13.28 -18.08 10.79
C ASP A 83 -13.82 -18.22 9.34
N PRO A 84 -13.29 -19.19 8.57
CA PRO A 84 -13.75 -19.46 7.20
C PRO A 84 -15.23 -19.85 7.13
N LEU A 85 -15.73 -20.57 8.14
CA LEU A 85 -17.10 -21.10 8.17
C LEU A 85 -18.12 -19.99 8.44
N LYS A 86 -17.72 -18.92 9.11
CA LYS A 86 -18.57 -17.75 9.41
C LYS A 86 -18.39 -16.58 8.44
N ASN A 87 -17.58 -16.73 7.39
CA ASN A 87 -17.19 -15.62 6.49
C ASN A 87 -16.63 -14.40 7.27
N VAL A 88 -15.90 -14.65 8.36
CA VAL A 88 -15.23 -13.61 9.14
C VAL A 88 -13.75 -13.64 8.78
N SER A 89 -13.38 -12.89 7.75
CA SER A 89 -12.00 -12.82 7.27
C SER A 89 -11.49 -11.39 7.29
N GLY A 90 -10.22 -11.25 7.70
CA GLY A 90 -9.40 -10.08 7.41
C GLY A 90 -9.39 -9.80 5.91
N SER A 91 -9.45 -8.53 5.51
CA SER A 91 -9.42 -8.17 4.09
C SER A 91 -8.60 -6.92 3.88
N ILE A 92 -7.69 -7.00 2.91
CA ILE A 92 -6.93 -5.87 2.39
C ILE A 92 -7.59 -5.44 1.08
N LYS A 93 -8.04 -4.20 1.01
CA LYS A 93 -8.58 -3.66 -0.24
C LYS A 93 -7.43 -3.29 -1.15
N ALA A 94 -7.59 -3.57 -2.44
CA ALA A 94 -6.71 -3.09 -3.48
C ALA A 94 -7.52 -2.39 -4.58
N PHE A 95 -6.87 -1.45 -5.26
CA PHE A 95 -7.42 -0.73 -6.39
C PHE A 95 -6.75 -1.23 -7.66
N ARG A 96 -7.52 -1.34 -8.74
CA ARG A 96 -6.92 -1.66 -10.04
C ARG A 96 -6.13 -0.44 -10.53
N PHE A 97 -4.87 -0.67 -10.89
CA PHE A 97 -3.98 0.37 -11.40
C PHE A 97 -2.82 -0.30 -12.16
N PRO A 98 -2.37 0.22 -13.30
CA PRO A 98 -2.84 1.43 -14.00
C PRO A 98 -4.27 1.32 -14.55
N GLU A 99 -4.85 2.47 -14.84
CA GLU A 99 -6.16 2.60 -15.48
C GLU A 99 -6.09 2.44 -17.01
N TRP A 100 -4.89 2.52 -17.58
CA TRP A 100 -4.60 2.22 -18.98
C TRP A 100 -4.12 0.78 -19.19
N SER A 101 -4.51 0.20 -20.32
CA SER A 101 -4.15 -1.16 -20.72
C SER A 101 -3.87 -1.23 -22.22
N VAL A 102 -3.15 -2.27 -22.63
CA VAL A 102 -2.85 -2.58 -24.01
C VAL A 102 -3.64 -3.83 -24.41
N ALA A 103 -4.46 -3.73 -25.45
CA ALA A 103 -5.19 -4.88 -25.98
C ALA A 103 -4.24 -5.86 -26.67
N GLN A 104 -4.46 -7.17 -26.50
CA GLN A 104 -3.71 -8.23 -27.19
C GLN A 104 -4.21 -8.45 -28.64
N LYS A 105 -4.70 -7.38 -29.27
CA LYS A 105 -4.92 -7.30 -30.72
C LYS A 105 -3.67 -6.73 -31.36
N VAL A 106 -3.05 -7.50 -32.24
CA VAL A 106 -1.80 -7.12 -32.89
C VAL A 106 -2.07 -6.65 -34.31
N SER A 107 -1.58 -5.48 -34.65
CA SER A 107 -1.49 -4.97 -36.02
C SER A 107 -0.07 -4.48 -36.30
N GLU A 108 0.21 -4.20 -37.57
CA GLU A 108 1.48 -3.61 -37.99
C GLU A 108 1.29 -2.11 -38.25
N ARG A 109 2.22 -1.30 -37.72
CA ARG A 109 2.30 0.13 -38.00
C ARG A 109 3.75 0.56 -38.12
N VAL A 110 3.97 1.70 -38.74
CA VAL A 110 5.31 2.26 -38.92
C VAL A 110 5.49 3.47 -38.00
N ALA A 111 6.56 3.47 -37.21
CA ALA A 111 7.01 4.63 -36.43
C ALA A 111 8.38 5.07 -36.94
N PHE A 112 8.50 6.30 -37.43
CA PHE A 112 9.77 6.86 -37.93
C PHE A 112 10.47 5.96 -38.98
N GLY A 113 9.70 5.34 -39.88
CA GLY A 113 10.23 4.42 -40.91
C GLY A 113 10.55 3.00 -40.41
N ILE A 114 10.29 2.70 -39.13
CA ILE A 114 10.53 1.40 -38.52
C ILE A 114 9.20 0.63 -38.40
N PRO A 115 9.10 -0.60 -38.95
CA PRO A 115 7.96 -1.47 -38.71
C PRO A 115 7.87 -1.88 -37.24
N CYS A 116 6.69 -1.73 -36.65
CA CYS A 116 6.41 -1.97 -35.25
C CYS A 116 5.18 -2.86 -35.10
N ARG A 117 5.22 -3.70 -34.07
CA ARG A 117 4.03 -4.33 -33.53
C ARG A 117 3.20 -3.26 -32.85
N ALA A 118 1.99 -2.99 -33.34
CA ALA A 118 1.07 -2.04 -32.76
C ALA A 118 -0.04 -2.76 -32.00
N ARG A 119 -0.39 -2.23 -30.83
CA ARG A 119 -1.49 -2.72 -30.01
C ARG A 119 -2.33 -1.55 -29.52
N PRO A 120 -3.67 -1.63 -29.57
CA PRO A 120 -4.53 -0.57 -29.05
C PRO A 120 -4.21 -0.26 -27.59
N LEU A 121 -3.98 1.02 -27.29
CA LEU A 121 -3.80 1.55 -25.95
C LEU A 121 -5.13 2.15 -25.51
N VAL A 122 -5.75 1.53 -24.51
CA VAL A 122 -7.14 1.77 -24.11
C VAL A 122 -7.22 2.10 -22.64
N HIS A 123 -8.14 3.01 -22.31
CA HIS A 123 -8.48 3.35 -20.94
C HIS A 123 -9.70 2.55 -20.51
N PHE A 124 -9.83 2.23 -19.22
CA PHE A 124 -10.97 1.43 -18.77
C PHE A 124 -12.35 2.08 -18.97
N ASN A 125 -12.39 3.43 -19.02
CA ASN A 125 -13.62 4.18 -19.27
C ASN A 125 -13.98 4.20 -20.76
N ASP A 126 -13.12 3.68 -21.63
CA ASP A 126 -13.43 3.61 -23.06
C ASP A 126 -14.57 2.60 -23.27
N GLY A 127 -15.58 2.98 -24.07
CA GLY A 127 -16.74 2.11 -24.35
C GLY A 127 -16.41 0.79 -25.04
N CYS A 128 -15.17 0.61 -25.50
CA CYS A 128 -14.65 -0.65 -26.03
C CYS A 128 -14.16 -1.62 -24.94
N ILE A 129 -14.27 -1.26 -23.66
CA ILE A 129 -13.92 -2.11 -22.51
C ILE A 129 -15.21 -2.59 -21.81
N ALA A 130 -15.48 -3.89 -21.86
CA ALA A 130 -16.73 -4.45 -21.31
C ALA A 130 -16.65 -4.82 -19.82
N ASP A 131 -15.51 -5.33 -19.38
CA ASP A 131 -15.33 -5.95 -18.06
C ASP A 131 -13.93 -5.73 -17.50
N TRP A 132 -13.24 -4.70 -17.98
CA TRP A 132 -11.85 -4.39 -17.65
C TRP A 132 -10.83 -5.45 -18.09
N ARG A 133 -11.26 -6.59 -18.62
CA ARG A 133 -10.38 -7.68 -19.05
C ARG A 133 -10.39 -7.83 -20.56
N THR A 134 -11.46 -7.36 -21.17
CA THR A 134 -11.75 -7.57 -22.58
C THR A 134 -11.92 -6.24 -23.29
N TYR A 135 -11.07 -6.04 -24.29
CA TYR A 135 -11.25 -5.06 -25.34
C TYR A 135 -12.11 -5.67 -26.44
N GLN A 136 -13.08 -4.92 -26.94
CA GLN A 136 -13.94 -5.33 -28.04
C GLN A 136 -13.94 -4.30 -29.16
N ASP A 137 -13.81 -4.79 -30.38
CA ASP A 137 -14.05 -4.04 -31.62
C ASP A 137 -14.88 -4.87 -32.61
N ASP A 138 -14.99 -4.38 -33.84
CA ASP A 138 -15.78 -5.01 -34.90
C ASP A 138 -15.20 -6.36 -35.36
N GLU A 139 -13.91 -6.61 -35.13
CA GLU A 139 -13.24 -7.86 -35.51
C GLU A 139 -13.31 -8.92 -34.41
N GLY A 140 -13.55 -8.52 -33.15
CA GLY A 140 -13.79 -9.47 -32.08
C GLY A 140 -13.45 -8.95 -30.69
N LYS A 141 -13.15 -9.90 -29.80
CA LYS A 141 -12.82 -9.67 -28.39
C LYS A 141 -11.39 -10.11 -28.12
N TYR A 142 -10.63 -9.25 -27.44
CA TYR A 142 -9.22 -9.48 -27.14
C TYR A 142 -8.94 -9.19 -25.67
N PRO A 143 -8.12 -10.01 -24.99
CA PRO A 143 -7.72 -9.71 -23.61
C PRO A 143 -6.87 -8.44 -23.56
N VAL A 144 -6.94 -7.71 -22.45
CA VAL A 144 -6.09 -6.53 -22.20
C VAL A 144 -5.07 -6.84 -21.11
N VAL A 145 -3.88 -6.25 -21.24
CA VAL A 145 -2.86 -6.27 -20.18
C VAL A 145 -2.58 -4.86 -19.70
N PRO A 146 -2.42 -4.63 -18.38
CA PRO A 146 -2.08 -3.32 -17.86
C PRO A 146 -0.81 -2.76 -18.50
N VAL A 147 -0.80 -1.45 -18.77
CA VAL A 147 0.38 -0.82 -19.34
C VAL A 147 1.56 -0.91 -18.35
N ARG A 148 2.78 -1.04 -18.88
CA ARG A 148 3.99 -1.21 -18.06
C ARG A 148 4.51 0.10 -17.46
N PHE A 149 3.97 1.23 -17.90
CA PHE A 149 4.54 2.55 -17.67
C PHE A 149 3.55 3.45 -16.96
N VAL A 150 4.01 4.05 -15.87
CA VAL A 150 3.27 4.98 -15.03
C VAL A 150 4.14 6.21 -14.78
N MET A 151 3.58 7.24 -14.14
CA MET A 151 4.35 8.42 -13.77
C MET A 151 4.23 8.70 -12.27
N ALA A 152 5.33 9.14 -11.66
CA ALA A 152 5.36 9.50 -10.25
C ALA A 152 6.28 10.68 -9.98
N CYS A 153 6.13 11.29 -8.80
CA CYS A 153 6.99 12.38 -8.33
C CYS A 153 7.92 11.91 -7.19
N ALA A 154 8.88 12.75 -6.81
CA ALA A 154 9.81 12.46 -5.71
C ALA A 154 9.15 12.37 -4.32
N HIS A 155 7.94 12.91 -4.16
CA HIS A 155 7.18 12.82 -2.90
C HIS A 155 6.20 11.64 -2.85
N GLY A 156 6.28 10.71 -3.82
CA GLY A 156 5.49 9.49 -3.80
C GLY A 156 4.12 9.57 -4.45
N HIS A 157 3.70 10.70 -5.03
CA HIS A 157 2.47 10.75 -5.84
C HIS A 157 2.60 9.86 -7.07
N LEU A 158 1.53 9.12 -7.38
CA LEU A 158 1.50 8.12 -8.44
C LEU A 158 0.31 8.37 -9.36
N SER A 159 0.49 8.20 -10.66
CA SER A 159 -0.56 8.41 -11.65
C SER A 159 -0.28 7.68 -12.95
N ASP A 160 -1.33 7.43 -13.73
CA ASP A 160 -1.17 6.99 -15.12
C ASP A 160 -0.49 8.07 -15.96
N ILE A 161 0.31 7.66 -16.95
CA ILE A 161 0.78 8.61 -17.96
C ILE A 161 -0.45 9.18 -18.67
N ARG A 162 -0.51 10.51 -18.81
CA ARG A 162 -1.52 11.18 -19.64
C ARG A 162 -1.19 10.93 -21.11
N TRP A 163 -1.46 9.72 -21.59
CA TRP A 163 -0.98 9.22 -22.89
C TRP A 163 -1.36 10.11 -24.07
N ARG A 164 -2.55 10.72 -24.04
CA ARG A 164 -2.99 11.71 -25.04
C ARG A 164 -2.12 12.96 -25.00
N ASP A 165 -2.02 13.59 -23.82
CA ASP A 165 -1.17 14.77 -23.62
C ASP A 165 0.28 14.50 -24.03
N PHE A 166 0.78 13.31 -23.68
CA PHE A 166 2.10 12.86 -24.05
C PHE A 166 2.25 12.71 -25.57
N CYS A 167 1.38 11.95 -26.23
CA CYS A 167 1.45 11.69 -27.68
C CYS A 167 1.44 13.00 -28.50
N PHE A 168 0.54 13.91 -28.17
CA PHE A 168 0.34 15.17 -28.90
C PHE A 168 1.21 16.34 -28.41
N ARG A 169 2.07 16.12 -27.40
CA ARG A 169 2.89 17.16 -26.76
C ARG A 169 2.07 18.37 -26.30
N GLN A 170 0.86 18.12 -25.81
CA GLN A 170 -0.11 19.16 -25.45
C GLN A 170 -0.83 18.79 -24.17
N PHE A 171 -0.63 19.54 -23.09
CA PHE A 171 -1.36 19.31 -21.85
C PHE A 171 -2.84 19.69 -21.98
N GLY A 172 -3.74 18.81 -21.52
CA GLY A 172 -5.17 18.99 -21.69
C GLY A 172 -5.64 18.73 -23.13
N CYS A 173 -4.94 17.87 -23.86
CA CYS A 173 -5.26 17.55 -25.24
C CYS A 173 -6.72 17.05 -25.36
N LYS A 174 -7.46 17.60 -26.32
CA LYS A 174 -8.86 17.24 -26.59
C LYS A 174 -9.02 16.19 -27.69
N ASN A 175 -7.92 15.71 -28.26
CA ASN A 175 -7.94 14.71 -29.30
C ASN A 175 -8.40 13.35 -28.72
N SER A 176 -9.48 12.83 -29.29
CA SER A 176 -10.13 11.57 -28.90
C SER A 176 -9.73 10.37 -29.77
N GLU A 177 -8.80 10.54 -30.70
CA GLU A 177 -8.28 9.45 -31.55
C GLU A 177 -7.84 8.26 -30.71
N ARG A 178 -7.99 7.07 -31.27
CA ARG A 178 -7.45 5.86 -30.67
C ARG A 178 -5.92 5.97 -30.61
N LEU A 179 -5.35 5.57 -29.49
CA LEU A 179 -3.91 5.48 -29.33
C LEU A 179 -3.47 4.03 -29.48
N TYR A 180 -2.21 3.86 -29.89
CA TYR A 180 -1.55 2.58 -30.03
C TYR A 180 -0.22 2.65 -29.33
N LEU A 181 0.10 1.59 -28.59
CA LEU A 181 1.46 1.35 -28.12
C LEU A 181 2.16 0.52 -29.19
N LEU A 182 3.26 1.05 -29.71
CA LEU A 182 4.07 0.44 -30.75
C LEU A 182 5.38 -0.05 -30.13
N GLU A 183 5.76 -1.28 -30.44
CA GLU A 183 7.00 -1.88 -29.98
C GLU A 183 7.77 -2.39 -31.21
N ALA A 184 8.96 -1.85 -31.43
CA ALA A 184 9.95 -2.41 -32.34
C ALA A 184 10.82 -3.42 -31.57
N GLY A 185 11.29 -4.47 -32.26
CA GLY A 185 12.19 -5.45 -31.67
C GLY A 185 11.58 -6.23 -30.49
N THR A 186 12.36 -6.43 -29.43
CA THR A 186 11.98 -7.26 -28.26
C THR A 186 11.17 -6.50 -27.20
N GLY A 187 10.97 -5.18 -27.34
CA GLY A 187 10.10 -4.39 -26.46
C GLY A 187 10.64 -4.09 -25.06
N ASN A 188 11.94 -4.31 -24.80
CA ASN A 188 12.59 -4.02 -23.52
C ASN A 188 13.39 -2.71 -23.49
N ASP A 189 13.56 -2.04 -24.64
CA ASP A 189 14.23 -0.75 -24.74
C ASP A 189 13.22 0.37 -24.98
N PHE A 190 13.22 1.40 -24.13
CA PHE A 190 12.36 2.58 -24.27
C PHE A 190 12.53 3.30 -25.61
N THR A 191 13.70 3.21 -26.25
CA THR A 191 13.95 3.84 -27.57
C THR A 191 13.19 3.15 -28.71
N GLN A 192 12.76 1.92 -28.48
CA GLN A 192 11.99 1.08 -29.40
C GLN A 192 10.49 1.06 -29.07
N ILE A 193 10.05 1.88 -28.11
CA ILE A 193 8.65 2.00 -27.72
C ILE A 193 8.12 3.35 -28.16
N TYR A 194 6.98 3.34 -28.84
CA TYR A 194 6.32 4.54 -29.35
C TYR A 194 4.85 4.56 -28.94
N VAL A 195 4.32 5.77 -28.83
CA VAL A 195 2.88 6.01 -28.75
C VAL A 195 2.48 6.67 -30.05
N GLN A 196 1.45 6.13 -30.69
CA GLN A 196 0.97 6.65 -31.97
C GLN A 196 -0.55 6.81 -31.94
N SER A 197 -1.05 7.93 -32.46
CA SER A 197 -2.48 8.14 -32.68
C SER A 197 -2.97 7.45 -33.94
N GLU A 198 -4.28 7.28 -34.09
CA GLU A 198 -4.91 6.76 -35.32
C GLU A 198 -4.46 7.55 -36.56
N GLY A 199 -4.40 8.88 -36.46
CA GLY A 199 -3.94 9.78 -37.52
C GLY A 199 -2.42 9.83 -37.75
N GLY A 200 -1.64 9.00 -37.05
CA GLY A 200 -0.19 8.87 -37.29
C GLY A 200 0.71 9.81 -36.48
N THR A 201 0.15 10.67 -35.61
CA THR A 201 0.96 11.46 -34.68
C THR A 201 1.73 10.51 -33.77
N THR A 202 3.06 10.58 -33.78
CA THR A 202 3.92 9.58 -33.13
C THR A 202 4.91 10.23 -32.18
N ARG A 203 5.08 9.67 -30.98
CA ARG A 203 6.09 10.09 -30.00
C ARG A 203 6.85 8.90 -29.43
N LYS A 204 8.17 9.05 -29.25
CA LYS A 204 9.01 8.04 -28.58
C LYS A 204 8.76 8.05 -27.08
N LEU A 205 8.68 6.88 -26.45
CA LEU A 205 8.57 6.80 -24.99
C LEU A 205 9.83 7.31 -24.30
N ALA A 206 11.01 7.13 -24.90
CA ALA A 206 12.28 7.67 -24.41
C ALA A 206 12.25 9.20 -24.17
N ASP A 207 11.42 9.96 -24.89
CA ASP A 207 11.24 11.39 -24.64
C ASP A 207 10.73 11.69 -23.22
N ALA A 208 10.06 10.73 -22.58
CA ALA A 208 9.58 10.86 -21.19
C ALA A 208 10.71 10.89 -20.16
N LEU A 209 11.92 10.45 -20.52
CA LEU A 209 13.11 10.47 -19.66
C LEU A 209 13.81 11.84 -19.67
N VAL A 210 13.51 12.71 -20.64
CA VAL A 210 14.14 14.03 -20.78
C VAL A 210 13.40 15.05 -19.90
N THR A 211 13.79 15.13 -18.63
CA THR A 211 13.10 15.93 -17.59
C THR A 211 13.05 17.43 -17.89
N GLU A 212 14.04 17.98 -18.59
CA GLU A 212 14.12 19.40 -18.96
C GLU A 212 12.90 19.90 -19.74
N MET A 213 12.29 19.03 -20.54
CA MET A 213 11.10 19.35 -21.34
C MET A 213 9.78 19.10 -20.58
N SER A 214 9.84 18.65 -19.32
CA SER A 214 8.69 18.25 -18.51
C SER A 214 7.66 17.42 -19.31
N PRO A 215 8.07 16.33 -19.98
CA PRO A 215 7.26 15.63 -21.00
C PRO A 215 6.00 14.99 -20.42
N LEU A 216 6.00 14.67 -19.12
CA LEU A 216 4.87 14.10 -18.36
C LEU A 216 4.11 15.17 -17.57
N GLY A 217 4.62 16.41 -17.56
CA GLY A 217 4.08 17.56 -16.86
C GLY A 217 4.26 17.52 -15.35
N LEU A 218 3.60 18.47 -14.69
CA LEU A 218 3.70 18.70 -13.26
C LEU A 218 2.87 17.70 -12.46
N CYS A 219 3.37 17.34 -11.28
CA CYS A 219 2.67 16.52 -10.30
C CYS A 219 1.33 17.15 -9.92
N GLN A 220 0.27 16.33 -9.90
CA GLN A 220 -1.09 16.72 -9.53
C GLN A 220 -1.49 16.22 -8.14
N GLY A 221 -0.53 15.70 -7.36
CA GLY A 221 -0.77 15.18 -6.02
C GLY A 221 -1.55 13.88 -5.97
N GLN A 222 -1.64 13.11 -7.08
CA GLN A 222 -2.51 11.94 -7.12
C GLN A 222 -2.03 10.82 -6.17
N THR A 223 -2.97 10.29 -5.40
CA THR A 223 -2.76 9.24 -4.40
C THR A 223 -3.72 8.07 -4.64
N PRO A 224 -3.60 7.34 -5.78
CA PRO A 224 -4.59 6.33 -6.19
C PRO A 224 -4.79 5.18 -5.19
N TRP A 225 -3.82 4.93 -4.30
CA TRP A 225 -3.95 3.94 -3.21
C TRP A 225 -4.88 4.41 -2.09
N LEU A 226 -5.15 5.72 -1.99
CA LEU A 226 -6.16 6.30 -1.11
C LEU A 226 -7.54 6.40 -1.79
N GLY A 227 -7.66 5.87 -3.02
CA GLY A 227 -8.89 5.85 -3.82
C GLY A 227 -8.69 6.44 -5.21
N ARG A 228 -9.54 6.05 -6.17
CA ARG A 228 -9.40 6.36 -7.61
C ARG A 228 -9.12 7.84 -7.93
N ASN A 229 -9.78 8.76 -7.23
CA ASN A 229 -9.64 10.21 -7.46
C ASN A 229 -9.02 10.94 -6.27
N ALA A 230 -8.38 10.19 -5.35
CA ALA A 230 -7.73 10.79 -4.21
C ALA A 230 -6.50 11.56 -4.67
N ARG A 231 -6.31 12.72 -4.05
CA ARG A 231 -5.16 13.58 -4.25
C ARG A 231 -4.84 14.29 -2.95
N ASP A 232 -3.57 14.60 -2.78
CA ASP A 232 -3.14 15.50 -1.72
C ASP A 232 -3.80 16.87 -1.91
N PRO A 233 -4.25 17.49 -0.81
CA PRO A 233 -4.88 18.81 -0.87
C PRO A 233 -3.88 19.90 -1.26
N ASP A 234 -2.62 19.73 -0.86
CA ASP A 234 -1.55 20.68 -1.11
C ASP A 234 -0.89 20.47 -2.47
N LYS A 235 -0.43 21.57 -3.07
CA LYS A 235 0.34 21.50 -4.31
C LYS A 235 1.70 20.86 -4.03
N CYS A 236 1.98 19.77 -4.72
CA CYS A 236 3.28 19.11 -4.67
C CYS A 236 4.38 20.05 -5.19
N LYS A 237 5.30 20.43 -4.29
CA LYS A 237 6.41 21.35 -4.59
C LYS A 237 7.74 20.85 -4.07
N THR A 238 8.78 20.93 -4.87
CA THR A 238 10.17 20.65 -4.49
C THR A 238 10.94 21.95 -4.60
N ASP A 239 11.62 22.36 -3.51
CA ASP A 239 12.36 23.64 -3.44
C ASP A 239 11.53 24.88 -3.81
N GLY A 240 10.24 24.88 -3.44
CA GLY A 240 9.31 25.99 -3.68
C GLY A 240 8.61 25.96 -5.05
N GLU A 241 9.11 25.17 -6.00
CA GLU A 241 8.60 25.05 -7.37
C GLU A 241 7.73 23.79 -7.56
N PRO A 242 6.77 23.77 -8.50
CA PRO A 242 5.95 22.59 -8.77
C PRO A 242 6.81 21.36 -9.14
N THR A 243 6.62 20.25 -8.43
CA THR A 243 7.38 19.03 -8.68
C THR A 243 7.03 18.42 -10.04
N GLN A 244 8.02 17.96 -10.79
CA GLN A 244 7.83 17.28 -12.07
C GLN A 244 7.55 15.78 -11.90
N ASN A 245 6.73 15.21 -12.78
CA ASN A 245 6.57 13.76 -12.87
C ASN A 245 7.71 13.12 -13.67
N ARG A 246 8.07 11.90 -13.27
CA ARG A 246 9.08 11.05 -13.91
C ARG A 246 8.44 9.75 -14.39
N LEU A 247 8.99 9.20 -15.47
CA LEU A 247 8.61 7.88 -15.97
C LEU A 247 9.03 6.81 -14.95
N LEU A 248 8.11 5.90 -14.63
CA LEU A 248 8.39 4.69 -13.87
C LEU A 248 7.90 3.46 -14.61
N VAL A 249 8.65 2.37 -14.49
CA VAL A 249 8.21 1.05 -14.92
C VAL A 249 7.58 0.37 -13.72
N ARG A 250 6.36 -0.12 -13.89
CA ARG A 250 5.52 -0.70 -12.84
C ARG A 250 6.20 -1.82 -12.04
N SER A 251 7.05 -2.60 -12.68
CA SER A 251 7.77 -3.75 -12.08
C SER A 251 9.23 -3.43 -11.73
N ALA A 252 9.67 -2.17 -11.82
CA ALA A 252 11.02 -1.82 -11.45
C ALA A 252 11.18 -1.75 -9.92
N THR A 253 12.36 -2.08 -9.41
CA THR A 253 12.65 -2.09 -7.97
C THR A 253 12.56 -0.70 -7.31
N ASN A 254 12.61 0.37 -8.10
CA ASN A 254 12.40 1.74 -7.66
C ASN A 254 10.94 2.21 -7.79
N ALA A 255 10.02 1.33 -8.19
CA ALA A 255 8.62 1.65 -8.34
C ALA A 255 7.86 1.30 -7.06
N TYR A 256 7.46 2.34 -6.33
CA TYR A 256 6.48 2.32 -5.24
C TYR A 256 6.59 1.12 -4.28
N PHE A 257 7.50 1.25 -3.31
CA PHE A 257 7.67 0.31 -2.21
C PHE A 257 7.15 0.92 -0.90
N THR A 258 6.82 0.06 0.06
CA THR A 258 6.36 0.48 1.38
C THR A 258 7.49 1.09 2.19
N GLU A 259 7.22 2.21 2.84
CA GLU A 259 8.12 2.74 3.86
C GLU A 259 8.04 1.85 5.10
N THR A 260 9.19 1.33 5.54
CA THR A 260 9.25 0.34 6.62
C THR A 260 9.99 0.93 7.82
N LEU A 261 9.33 0.95 8.98
CA LEU A 261 9.94 1.26 10.28
C LEU A 261 10.11 -0.04 11.07
N THR A 262 11.30 -0.27 11.59
CA THR A 262 11.65 -1.50 12.34
C THR A 262 12.35 -1.16 13.64
N VAL A 263 12.10 -1.95 14.68
CA VAL A 263 12.89 -1.99 15.90
C VAL A 263 13.27 -3.44 16.20
N ILE A 264 14.43 -3.64 16.83
CA ILE A 264 14.80 -4.95 17.35
C ILE A 264 14.17 -5.09 18.74
N SER A 265 13.18 -5.97 18.86
CA SER A 265 12.55 -6.30 20.14
C SER A 265 13.45 -7.26 20.92
N LEU A 266 13.80 -6.90 22.17
CA LEU A 266 14.67 -7.71 23.02
C LEU A 266 13.84 -8.69 23.88
N PRO A 267 14.32 -9.92 24.14
CA PRO A 267 13.53 -10.96 24.82
C PRO A 267 13.06 -10.63 26.25
N GLU A 268 13.67 -9.69 26.96
CA GLU A 268 13.17 -9.25 28.28
C GLU A 268 11.77 -8.62 28.17
N GLU A 269 11.46 -7.95 27.05
CA GLU A 269 10.12 -7.43 26.75
C GLU A 269 9.17 -8.55 26.30
N ALA A 270 9.68 -9.63 25.70
CA ALA A 270 8.89 -10.76 25.22
C ALA A 270 8.29 -11.65 26.33
N ASN A 271 8.79 -11.52 27.57
CA ASN A 271 8.22 -12.09 28.81
C ASN A 271 7.65 -11.00 29.76
N SER A 272 7.65 -9.74 29.33
CA SER A 272 7.17 -8.63 30.16
C SER A 272 5.71 -8.79 30.54
N LEU A 273 5.37 -8.24 31.70
CA LEU A 273 3.99 -8.14 32.19
C LEU A 273 3.06 -7.53 31.12
N ALA A 274 3.53 -6.52 30.40
CA ALA A 274 2.76 -5.79 29.40
C ALA A 274 2.30 -6.65 28.22
N LYS A 275 3.15 -7.58 27.74
CA LYS A 275 2.78 -8.49 26.65
C LYS A 275 1.72 -9.49 27.10
N ARG A 276 1.86 -10.07 28.29
CA ARG A 276 0.87 -10.99 28.88
C ARG A 276 -0.49 -10.31 29.11
N VAL A 277 -0.47 -9.04 29.56
CA VAL A 277 -1.68 -8.21 29.68
C VAL A 277 -2.33 -7.96 28.31
N THR A 278 -1.53 -7.84 27.24
CA THR A 278 -2.05 -7.64 25.88
C THR A 278 -2.66 -8.92 25.29
N GLU A 279 -2.00 -10.06 25.44
CA GLU A 279 -2.49 -11.36 24.95
C GLU A 279 -3.80 -11.79 25.63
N LEU A 280 -4.00 -11.41 26.89
CA LEU A 280 -5.18 -11.75 27.69
C LEU A 280 -6.14 -10.57 27.87
N LYS A 281 -6.07 -9.55 27.00
CA LYS A 281 -6.85 -8.31 27.11
C LYS A 281 -8.35 -8.57 27.25
N ASP A 282 -8.90 -9.51 26.49
CA ASP A 282 -10.35 -9.81 26.51
C ASP A 282 -10.77 -10.42 27.85
N ASP A 283 -9.92 -11.26 28.45
CA ASP A 283 -10.16 -11.86 29.77
C ASP A 283 -9.97 -10.82 30.89
N LEU A 284 -9.08 -9.85 30.72
CA LEU A 284 -8.80 -8.76 31.66
C LEU A 284 -9.78 -7.58 31.56
N ALA A 285 -10.52 -7.47 30.45
CA ALA A 285 -11.54 -6.43 30.25
C ALA A 285 -12.69 -6.51 31.28
N LEU A 286 -12.92 -7.70 31.84
CA LEU A 286 -13.96 -7.96 32.84
C LEU A 286 -13.62 -7.45 34.24
N ILE A 287 -12.37 -7.01 34.47
CA ILE A 287 -11.89 -6.54 35.77
C ILE A 287 -12.04 -5.02 35.82
N GLU A 288 -13.03 -4.51 36.57
CA GLU A 288 -13.37 -3.08 36.62
C GLU A 288 -12.79 -2.36 37.84
N ALA A 289 -12.37 -3.08 38.87
CA ALA A 289 -11.71 -2.50 40.05
C ALA A 289 -10.46 -3.30 40.48
N GLN A 290 -9.51 -2.59 41.11
CA GLN A 290 -8.27 -3.18 41.66
C GLN A 290 -8.55 -4.34 42.64
N ALA A 291 -9.62 -4.22 43.44
CA ALA A 291 -10.02 -5.24 44.40
C ALA A 291 -10.38 -6.59 43.74
N ASP A 292 -10.83 -6.56 42.48
CA ASP A 292 -11.30 -7.74 41.76
C ASP A 292 -10.15 -8.54 41.13
N VAL A 293 -8.95 -7.96 41.05
CA VAL A 293 -7.76 -8.61 40.45
C VAL A 293 -7.42 -9.91 41.18
N ALA A 294 -7.41 -9.88 42.52
CA ALA A 294 -7.09 -11.06 43.33
C ALA A 294 -8.13 -12.18 43.16
N ALA A 295 -9.41 -11.82 43.06
CA ALA A 295 -10.49 -12.77 42.80
C ALA A 295 -10.37 -13.34 41.37
N ALA A 296 -10.14 -12.50 40.37
CA ALA A 296 -9.99 -12.92 38.98
C ALA A 296 -8.81 -13.90 38.78
N LEU A 297 -7.66 -13.66 39.43
CA LEU A 297 -6.52 -14.58 39.42
C LEU A 297 -6.80 -15.90 40.15
N LYS A 298 -7.72 -15.91 41.12
CA LYS A 298 -8.10 -17.12 41.85
C LYS A 298 -9.08 -17.99 41.07
N PHE A 299 -10.06 -17.37 40.42
CA PHE A 299 -11.17 -18.06 39.76
C PHE A 299 -10.95 -18.34 38.26
N ASN A 300 -10.01 -17.66 37.61
CA ASN A 300 -9.66 -17.91 36.21
C ASN A 300 -8.30 -18.63 36.10
N PRO A 301 -8.28 -19.94 35.79
CA PRO A 301 -7.04 -20.73 35.69
C PRO A 301 -6.06 -20.19 34.66
N ARG A 302 -6.57 -19.59 33.58
CA ARG A 302 -5.78 -19.03 32.48
C ARG A 302 -5.02 -17.78 32.95
N LEU A 303 -5.72 -16.83 33.58
CA LEU A 303 -5.09 -15.65 34.17
C LEU A 303 -4.10 -16.03 35.27
N LYS A 304 -4.46 -17.00 36.12
CA LYS A 304 -3.57 -17.52 37.16
C LYS A 304 -2.25 -18.01 36.59
N SER A 305 -2.31 -18.83 35.53
CA SER A 305 -1.11 -19.40 34.90
C SER A 305 -0.22 -18.34 34.24
N ALA A 306 -0.83 -17.31 33.63
CA ALA A 306 -0.09 -16.27 32.92
C ALA A 306 0.57 -15.24 33.87
N PHE A 307 -0.06 -14.93 35.00
CA PHE A 307 0.40 -13.91 35.96
C PHE A 307 0.90 -14.50 37.28
N THR A 308 1.32 -15.76 37.28
CA THR A 308 1.92 -16.39 38.47
C THR A 308 3.16 -15.60 38.91
N GLY A 309 3.19 -15.17 40.18
CA GLY A 309 4.31 -14.43 40.76
C GLY A 309 4.33 -12.91 40.47
N VAL A 310 3.28 -12.37 39.85
CA VAL A 310 3.12 -10.93 39.63
C VAL A 310 2.31 -10.31 40.77
N ASP A 311 2.74 -9.14 41.26
CA ASP A 311 1.99 -8.36 42.25
C ASP A 311 0.63 -7.88 41.68
N PRO A 312 -0.49 -8.14 42.37
CA PRO A 312 -1.82 -7.64 41.97
C PRO A 312 -1.89 -6.12 41.74
N GLU A 313 -1.14 -5.31 42.50
CA GLU A 313 -1.13 -3.85 42.32
C GLU A 313 -0.44 -3.45 41.02
N LEU A 314 0.70 -4.07 40.72
CA LEU A 314 1.47 -3.83 39.49
C LEU A 314 0.70 -4.30 38.25
N LEU A 315 -0.04 -5.41 38.37
CA LEU A 315 -0.93 -5.91 37.33
C LEU A 315 -2.07 -4.93 37.06
N TRP A 316 -2.70 -4.38 38.12
CA TRP A 316 -3.75 -3.36 37.97
C TRP A 316 -3.26 -2.10 37.26
N GLN A 317 -2.09 -1.57 37.67
CA GLN A 317 -1.48 -0.41 37.01
C GLN A 317 -1.18 -0.68 35.53
N SER A 318 -0.76 -1.90 35.17
CA SER A 318 -0.50 -2.27 33.77
C SER A 318 -1.79 -2.36 32.95
N ILE A 319 -2.88 -2.87 33.55
CA ILE A 319 -4.21 -2.91 32.94
C ILE A 319 -4.73 -1.48 32.74
N GLU A 320 -4.56 -0.59 33.73
CA GLU A 320 -4.94 0.82 33.60
C GLU A 320 -4.07 1.57 32.59
N ALA A 321 -2.76 1.33 32.54
CA ALA A 321 -1.88 1.93 31.54
C ALA A 321 -2.25 1.51 30.11
N GLN A 322 -2.67 0.26 29.92
CA GLN A 322 -3.21 -0.24 28.65
C GLN A 322 -4.55 0.43 28.28
N ARG A 323 -5.36 0.82 29.28
CA ARG A 323 -6.62 1.56 29.10
C ARG A 323 -6.40 3.06 28.88
N GLY A 324 -5.39 3.64 29.52
CA GLY A 324 -5.14 5.08 29.60
C GLY A 324 -4.16 5.65 28.56
N GLY A 325 -3.29 4.82 27.97
CA GLY A 325 -2.26 5.27 27.04
C GLY A 325 -1.10 5.98 27.77
N ILE A 326 0.11 5.45 27.66
CA ILE A 326 1.27 5.90 28.43
C ILE A 326 1.69 7.34 28.09
N THR A 327 1.76 8.18 29.14
CA THR A 327 2.43 9.49 29.20
C THR A 327 3.77 9.34 29.92
N GLY A 328 4.87 9.35 29.19
CA GLY A 328 6.22 9.37 29.76
C GLY A 328 7.27 9.46 28.65
N GLN A 329 8.07 10.54 28.65
CA GLN A 329 9.17 10.76 27.71
C GLN A 329 10.29 9.74 27.96
N ALA A 330 10.54 8.85 26.98
CA ALA A 330 11.68 7.94 26.94
C ALA A 330 12.72 8.43 25.93
N ALA A 331 13.99 8.16 26.22
CA ALA A 331 15.17 8.63 25.49
C ALA A 331 15.21 8.08 24.04
N GLN A 332 16.10 8.66 23.23
CA GLN A 332 16.19 8.34 21.81
C GLN A 332 16.65 6.88 21.60
N PRO A 333 15.96 6.09 20.75
CA PRO A 333 16.21 4.65 20.61
C PRO A 333 17.65 4.28 20.23
N LYS A 334 18.32 5.13 19.45
CA LYS A 334 19.72 4.92 19.04
C LYS A 334 20.71 5.04 20.19
N ASP A 335 20.43 5.89 21.17
CA ASP A 335 21.34 6.15 22.29
C ASP A 335 21.29 5.01 23.31
N GLU A 336 20.12 4.38 23.48
CA GLU A 336 19.97 3.19 24.32
C GLU A 336 20.54 1.92 23.66
N GLU A 337 20.34 1.74 22.35
CA GLU A 337 20.98 0.65 21.59
C GLU A 337 22.51 0.73 21.66
N LEU A 338 23.07 1.94 21.53
CA LEU A 338 24.50 2.19 21.65
C LEU A 338 25.00 1.99 23.09
N ALA A 339 24.29 2.50 24.09
CA ALA A 339 24.66 2.34 25.50
C ALA A 339 24.68 0.86 25.94
N LEU A 340 23.77 0.05 25.42
CA LEU A 340 23.70 -1.39 25.70
C LEU A 340 24.79 -2.20 24.96
N LEU A 341 25.15 -1.81 23.73
CA LEU A 341 26.26 -2.43 22.99
C LEU A 341 27.64 -2.15 23.63
N ILE A 342 27.78 -1.03 24.31
CA ILE A 342 29.04 -0.61 24.96
C ILE A 342 29.15 -1.21 26.39
N GLY A 343 28.03 -1.62 27.00
CA GLY A 343 28.00 -2.03 28.41
C GLY A 343 28.32 -0.89 29.37
N PRO A 344 28.18 -1.07 30.70
CA PRO A 344 28.65 -0.07 31.66
C PRO A 344 30.16 0.10 31.48
N MET A 345 30.63 1.29 31.11
CA MET A 345 32.05 1.63 31.18
C MET A 345 32.46 1.81 32.64
N ASP A 346 32.50 0.72 33.38
CA ASP A 346 33.21 0.66 34.66
C ASP A 346 34.71 0.51 34.34
N GLY A 347 35.44 1.62 34.48
CA GLY A 347 36.89 1.59 34.61
C GLY A 347 37.71 1.95 33.36
N VAL A 348 37.59 3.21 32.90
CA VAL A 348 38.75 3.93 32.37
C VAL A 348 38.79 5.29 33.05
N SER A 349 39.65 5.40 34.06
CA SER A 349 40.16 6.70 34.55
C SER A 349 41.19 7.25 33.59
#